data_AF-A0A7D8BFM6-F1
#
_entry.id   AF-A0A7D8BFM6-F1
#
_cell.length_a   1.000
_cell.length_b   1.000
_cell.length_c   1.000
_cell.angle_alpha   90.00
_cell.angle_beta   90.00
_cell.angle_gamma   90.00
#
_symmetry.space_group_name_H-M   'P 1'
#
loop_
_entity.id
_entity.type
_entity.pdbx_description
1 polymer ?
#
loop_
_entity_poly.entity_id
_entity_poly.type
_entity_poly.pdbx_seq_one_letter_code
_entity_poly.pdbx_strand_id
1 'polypeptide(L)'
;MRYRGLTLGIMLSVALAIPTQLDAQRRPLDAQDPAATVDHQRTRLILRNGTYQLVLSYKVNGNVVEYRSAERNGELEEVPLKLVDMPATLAWYHQQVEGVPAPQQDDRPVLSPELAKEEADRAAYSPEVAPNLELPQELSVVVMDTFEGTPELVPVPQYNTDLNPETAHAVLKQVINPHSSPHQILELQRPQADVQLHVPDPVFFVRVGNDLPDTGGGFTVDTHGATGRETPSGGDAGSAYVIERLDAMQYSRILDSFKIDWLNSGRRQPDIIETREQDLPGGHWLKLTPTRPLDFGEYALVEVVSGHELNLNVWDFGVHSGAKENVEAIRPETRRPATLTRRKP
;
A
#
# COMPACT_ATOMS: atom_id res chain seq x y z
N MET A 1 19.33 -36.29 52.91
CA MET A 1 20.27 -36.40 54.04
C MET A 1 20.15 -37.79 54.62
N ARG A 2 21.17 -38.63 54.89
CA ARG A 2 22.61 -38.76 54.57
C ARG A 2 22.82 -40.29 54.37
N TYR A 3 23.73 -40.85 53.56
CA TYR A 3 25.18 -40.97 53.75
C TYR A 3 25.85 -41.70 52.54
N ARG A 4 27.18 -41.84 52.55
CA ARG A 4 28.05 -42.39 51.47
C ARG A 4 28.59 -43.80 51.80
N GLY A 5 29.05 -44.53 50.77
CA GLY A 5 29.96 -45.70 50.83
C GLY A 5 29.53 -46.80 49.84
N LEU A 6 30.24 -47.25 48.78
CA LEU A 6 31.67 -47.46 48.42
C LEU A 6 32.20 -48.88 48.67
N THR A 7 32.26 -49.71 47.60
CA THR A 7 33.23 -50.78 47.20
C THR A 7 32.59 -51.58 46.03
N LEU A 8 33.19 -51.88 44.86
CA LEU A 8 34.51 -52.39 44.40
C LEU A 8 34.56 -53.93 44.23
N GLY A 9 34.79 -54.40 42.99
CA GLY A 9 34.99 -55.81 42.58
C GLY A 9 34.52 -56.02 41.12
N ILE A 10 35.33 -56.15 40.04
CA ILE A 10 36.47 -57.02 39.65
C ILE A 10 36.03 -58.17 38.70
N MET A 11 36.55 -58.12 37.45
CA MET A 11 36.61 -59.18 36.41
C MET A 11 35.27 -59.77 35.87
N LEU A 12 35.17 -60.44 34.71
CA LEU A 12 36.16 -60.97 33.75
C LEU A 12 35.67 -60.89 32.28
N SER A 13 36.61 -60.98 31.34
CA SER A 13 36.49 -60.98 29.87
C SER A 13 35.65 -62.10 29.22
N VAL A 14 35.04 -61.82 28.05
CA VAL A 14 35.04 -62.67 26.82
C VAL A 14 34.92 -61.76 25.59
N ALA A 15 35.61 -62.07 24.48
CA ALA A 15 35.55 -61.33 23.21
C ALA A 15 34.88 -62.15 22.10
N LEU A 16 34.22 -61.48 21.15
CA LEU A 16 33.74 -62.03 19.87
C LEU A 16 33.67 -60.94 18.78
N ALA A 17 34.02 -61.32 17.55
CA ALA A 17 34.06 -60.51 16.32
C ALA A 17 32.71 -60.59 15.56
N ILE A 18 32.32 -59.75 14.58
CA ILE A 18 32.91 -58.64 13.77
C ILE A 18 31.67 -57.83 13.20
N PRO A 19 31.71 -56.58 12.65
CA PRO A 19 32.76 -55.91 11.85
C PRO A 19 33.07 -54.43 12.20
N THR A 20 34.11 -53.89 11.57
CA THR A 20 34.42 -52.45 11.50
C THR A 20 33.63 -51.75 10.39
N GLN A 21 32.85 -50.71 10.72
CA GLN A 21 32.39 -49.70 9.76
C GLN A 21 32.60 -48.27 10.29
N LEU A 22 33.24 -47.47 9.44
CA LEU A 22 33.40 -46.01 9.43
C LEU A 22 33.39 -45.26 10.78
N ASP A 23 34.59 -44.82 11.15
CA ASP A 23 34.81 -43.74 12.10
C ASP A 23 34.41 -42.39 11.48
N ALA A 24 33.45 -41.69 12.09
CA ALA A 24 32.97 -40.38 11.65
C ALA A 24 32.57 -39.54 12.89
N GLN A 25 33.52 -39.34 13.80
CA GLN A 25 33.28 -38.63 15.05
C GLN A 25 33.23 -37.10 14.83
N ARG A 26 32.08 -36.51 15.17
CA ARG A 26 31.78 -35.09 14.94
C ARG A 26 32.48 -34.15 15.94
N ARG A 27 32.91 -32.98 15.46
CA ARG A 27 32.86 -31.69 16.19
C ARG A 27 32.22 -30.61 15.30
N PRO A 28 31.64 -29.53 15.86
CA PRO A 28 30.62 -28.72 15.18
C PRO A 28 31.09 -27.32 14.75
N LEU A 29 30.20 -26.62 14.00
CA LEU A 29 30.39 -25.32 13.29
C LEU A 29 31.38 -25.43 12.11
N ASP A 30 31.01 -25.11 10.87
CA ASP A 30 30.37 -23.86 10.45
C ASP A 30 28.98 -24.00 9.78
N ALA A 31 28.27 -22.86 9.73
CA ALA A 31 27.02 -22.69 9.00
C ALA A 31 27.25 -22.62 7.49
N GLN A 32 26.18 -22.79 6.71
CA GLN A 32 26.19 -22.48 5.28
C GLN A 32 26.46 -20.98 5.10
N ASP A 33 27.53 -20.64 4.39
CA ASP A 33 27.76 -19.29 3.90
C ASP A 33 28.01 -19.34 2.38
N PRO A 34 27.00 -19.04 1.54
CA PRO A 34 27.20 -18.90 0.10
C PRO A 34 28.03 -17.62 -0.13
N ALA A 35 29.32 -17.80 -0.39
CA ALA A 35 30.31 -16.74 -0.41
C ALA A 35 29.86 -15.49 -1.18
N ALA A 36 29.59 -14.43 -0.42
CA ALA A 36 29.54 -13.02 -0.79
C ALA A 36 29.26 -12.68 -2.26
N THR A 37 28.03 -12.21 -2.54
CA THR A 37 27.76 -11.36 -3.70
C THR A 37 28.59 -10.07 -3.58
N VAL A 38 29.72 -10.01 -4.27
CA VAL A 38 30.51 -8.80 -4.40
C VAL A 38 29.73 -7.81 -5.26
N ASP A 39 29.34 -6.68 -4.67
CA ASP A 39 28.75 -5.57 -5.41
C ASP A 39 29.81 -4.91 -6.30
N HIS A 40 29.88 -5.41 -7.53
CA HIS A 40 30.64 -4.80 -8.60
C HIS A 40 29.88 -3.55 -9.09
N GLN A 41 30.34 -2.37 -8.70
CA GLN A 41 29.73 -1.08 -9.09
C GLN A 41 29.51 -1.02 -10.61
N ARG A 42 28.23 -1.11 -11.01
CA ARG A 42 27.83 -1.20 -12.42
C ARG A 42 28.01 0.16 -13.10
N THR A 43 28.89 0.22 -14.08
CA THR A 43 29.17 1.40 -14.90
C THR A 43 28.49 1.28 -16.27
N ARG A 44 28.09 2.39 -16.90
CA ARG A 44 27.61 2.41 -18.30
C ARG A 44 28.75 2.69 -19.26
N LEU A 45 29.00 1.78 -20.20
CA LEU A 45 29.83 2.02 -21.37
C LEU A 45 28.94 2.59 -22.48
N ILE A 46 29.04 3.89 -22.75
CA ILE A 46 28.13 4.59 -23.67
C ILE A 46 28.64 4.44 -25.11
N LEU A 47 27.74 4.11 -26.03
CA LEU A 47 28.01 3.93 -27.45
C LEU A 47 27.55 5.15 -28.27
N ARG A 48 28.23 5.43 -29.38
CA ARG A 48 27.99 6.63 -30.22
C ARG A 48 26.64 6.67 -30.93
N ASN A 49 25.91 5.55 -30.96
CA ASN A 49 24.53 5.46 -31.43
C ASN A 49 23.49 5.84 -30.35
N GLY A 50 23.94 6.23 -29.14
CA GLY A 50 23.07 6.60 -28.03
C GLY A 50 22.65 5.43 -27.12
N THR A 51 22.96 4.17 -27.48
CA THR A 51 22.76 3.04 -26.58
C THR A 51 23.94 2.89 -25.61
N TYR A 52 23.82 2.04 -24.60
CA TYR A 52 24.91 1.75 -23.68
C TYR A 52 24.97 0.25 -23.36
N GLN A 53 26.09 -0.20 -22.82
CA GLN A 53 26.25 -1.51 -22.22
C GLN A 53 26.48 -1.35 -20.71
N LEU A 54 25.85 -2.20 -19.90
CA LEU A 54 26.08 -2.20 -18.47
C LEU A 54 27.28 -3.10 -18.16
N VAL A 55 28.33 -2.54 -17.56
CA VAL A 55 29.63 -3.19 -17.37
C VAL A 55 30.08 -3.13 -15.91
N LEU A 56 30.79 -4.16 -15.45
CA LEU A 56 31.38 -4.25 -14.12
C LEU A 56 32.75 -3.55 -14.06
N SER A 57 33.44 -3.51 -15.20
CA SER A 57 34.74 -2.88 -15.40
C SER A 57 35.03 -2.82 -16.90
N TYR A 58 35.79 -1.83 -17.36
CA TYR A 58 36.31 -1.79 -18.73
C TYR A 58 37.77 -1.33 -18.77
N LYS A 59 38.47 -1.65 -19.86
CA LYS A 59 39.85 -1.27 -20.13
C LYS A 59 40.03 -0.96 -21.62
N VAL A 60 40.68 0.16 -21.92
CA VAL A 60 41.01 0.54 -23.30
C VAL A 60 42.36 -0.09 -23.68
N ASN A 61 42.33 -1.06 -24.59
CA ASN A 61 43.50 -1.73 -25.15
C ASN A 61 43.68 -1.26 -26.61
N GLY A 62 44.31 -0.10 -26.81
CA GLY A 62 44.52 0.48 -28.14
C GLY A 62 43.21 0.88 -28.81
N ASN A 63 42.82 0.19 -29.88
CA ASN A 63 41.59 0.47 -30.66
C ASN A 63 40.35 -0.32 -30.18
N VAL A 64 40.47 -1.09 -29.10
CA VAL A 64 39.40 -1.94 -28.53
C VAL A 64 39.20 -1.57 -27.06
N VAL A 65 37.94 -1.59 -26.62
CA VAL A 65 37.57 -1.57 -25.21
C VAL A 65 37.16 -2.99 -24.82
N GLU A 66 37.94 -3.60 -23.95
CA GLU A 66 37.64 -4.87 -23.30
C GLU A 66 36.83 -4.57 -22.04
N TYR A 67 35.68 -5.22 -21.84
CA TYR A 67 34.83 -4.99 -20.67
C TYR A 67 34.29 -6.29 -20.08
N ARG A 68 33.95 -6.24 -18.78
CA ARG A 68 33.20 -7.30 -18.10
C ARG A 68 31.72 -6.97 -18.10
N SER A 69 30.91 -7.81 -18.71
CA SER A 69 29.47 -7.64 -18.87
C SER A 69 28.72 -7.74 -17.54
N ALA A 70 27.92 -6.74 -17.18
CA ALA A 70 27.06 -6.83 -15.98
C ALA A 70 25.81 -7.70 -16.22
N GLU A 71 25.42 -7.87 -17.49
CA GLU A 71 24.22 -8.59 -17.91
C GLU A 71 24.52 -10.06 -18.24
N ARG A 72 25.76 -10.37 -18.67
CA ARG A 72 26.21 -11.74 -18.96
C ARG A 72 27.16 -12.27 -17.89
N ASN A 73 26.71 -12.26 -16.63
CA ASN A 73 27.41 -12.90 -15.49
C ASN A 73 28.91 -12.54 -15.33
N GLY A 74 29.34 -11.37 -15.79
CA GLY A 74 30.74 -10.94 -15.73
C GLY A 74 31.67 -11.51 -16.81
N GLU A 75 31.13 -12.05 -17.90
CA GLU A 75 31.87 -12.44 -19.11
C GLU A 75 32.71 -11.29 -19.68
N LEU A 76 33.87 -11.61 -20.24
CA LEU A 76 34.72 -10.66 -20.96
C LEU A 76 34.23 -10.53 -22.41
N GLU A 77 33.95 -9.30 -22.82
CA GLU A 77 33.48 -8.94 -24.15
C GLU A 77 34.34 -7.78 -24.70
N GLU A 78 34.40 -7.63 -26.03
CA GLU A 78 35.19 -6.60 -26.71
C GLU A 78 34.31 -5.72 -27.61
N VAL A 79 34.51 -4.40 -27.55
CA VAL A 79 33.88 -3.44 -28.46
C VAL A 79 34.93 -2.49 -29.07
N PRO A 80 34.92 -2.21 -30.39
CA PRO A 80 35.83 -1.24 -30.98
C PRO A 80 35.67 0.15 -30.36
N LEU A 81 36.78 0.77 -29.94
CA LEU A 81 36.81 2.11 -29.30
C LEU A 81 36.12 3.18 -30.14
N LYS A 82 36.15 3.05 -31.47
CA LYS A 82 35.44 3.93 -32.41
C LYS A 82 33.91 3.96 -32.23
N LEU A 83 33.32 2.90 -31.67
CA LEU A 83 31.88 2.81 -31.38
C LEU A 83 31.52 3.33 -29.98
N VAL A 84 32.52 3.51 -29.10
CA VAL A 84 32.34 3.99 -27.73
C VAL A 84 32.44 5.51 -27.71
N ASP A 85 31.53 6.15 -27.00
CA ASP A 85 31.64 7.55 -26.59
C ASP A 85 32.33 7.62 -25.23
N MET A 86 33.67 7.66 -25.27
CA MET A 86 34.50 7.77 -24.07
C MET A 86 34.25 9.07 -23.29
N PRO A 87 34.10 10.26 -23.92
CA PRO A 87 33.69 11.47 -23.21
C PRO A 87 32.38 11.31 -22.42
N ALA A 88 31.32 10.77 -23.03
CA ALA A 88 30.05 10.54 -22.34
C ALA A 88 30.18 9.48 -21.22
N THR A 89 30.92 8.40 -21.48
CA THR A 89 31.22 7.35 -20.49
C THR A 89 31.94 7.92 -19.26
N LEU A 90 32.93 8.79 -19.46
CA LEU A 90 33.68 9.44 -18.38
C LEU A 90 32.86 10.50 -17.65
N ALA A 91 32.06 11.30 -18.37
CA ALA A 91 31.15 12.28 -17.77
C ALA A 91 30.11 11.60 -16.86
N TRP A 92 29.52 10.51 -17.32
CA TRP A 92 28.58 9.71 -16.53
C TRP A 92 29.26 9.07 -15.31
N TYR A 93 30.49 8.56 -15.47
CA TYR A 93 31.28 8.01 -14.37
C TYR A 93 31.63 9.07 -13.31
N HIS A 94 32.05 10.27 -13.72
CA HIS A 94 32.33 11.37 -12.79
C HIS A 94 31.07 11.84 -12.06
N GLN A 95 29.92 11.94 -12.74
CA GLN A 95 28.63 12.26 -12.11
C GLN A 95 28.19 11.22 -11.04
N GLN A 96 28.66 9.98 -11.13
CA GLN A 96 28.39 8.95 -10.11
C GLN A 96 29.45 8.87 -8.99
N VAL A 97 30.72 9.11 -9.30
CA VAL A 97 31.84 8.86 -8.38
C VAL A 97 32.26 10.11 -7.61
N GLU A 98 32.22 11.28 -8.25
CA GLU A 98 32.27 12.55 -7.54
C GLU A 98 30.87 12.86 -7.04
N GLY A 99 30.59 12.45 -5.80
CA GLY A 99 29.34 12.75 -5.11
C GLY A 99 29.17 14.26 -4.93
N VAL A 100 28.61 14.91 -5.95
CA VAL A 100 28.15 16.29 -5.91
C VAL A 100 27.17 16.40 -4.74
N PRO A 101 27.32 17.38 -3.82
CA PRO A 101 26.34 17.56 -2.75
C PRO A 101 24.97 17.76 -3.37
N ALA A 102 23.95 17.09 -2.83
CA ALA A 102 22.62 17.02 -3.41
C ALA A 102 22.15 18.42 -3.86
N PRO A 103 21.81 18.60 -5.16
CA PRO A 103 21.30 19.89 -5.62
C PRO A 103 20.05 20.23 -4.82
N GLN A 104 19.94 21.49 -4.41
CA GLN A 104 18.82 21.97 -3.61
C GLN A 104 17.54 21.87 -4.44
N GLN A 105 16.78 20.80 -4.23
CA GLN A 105 15.36 20.58 -4.56
C GLN A 105 14.88 20.70 -6.04
N ASP A 106 15.63 21.36 -6.92
CA ASP A 106 15.16 21.77 -8.25
C ASP A 106 15.67 20.88 -9.41
N ASP A 107 16.82 20.21 -9.29
CA ASP A 107 17.33 19.27 -10.31
C ASP A 107 16.73 17.85 -10.13
N ARG A 108 15.39 17.76 -10.13
CA ARG A 108 14.76 16.51 -10.59
C ARG A 108 15.06 16.40 -12.08
N PRO A 109 15.51 15.24 -12.61
CA PRO A 109 15.63 15.09 -14.06
C PRO A 109 14.27 15.43 -14.68
N VAL A 110 14.25 16.40 -15.59
CA VAL A 110 13.02 16.84 -16.26
C VAL A 110 12.49 15.64 -17.02
N LEU A 111 11.49 14.97 -16.43
CA LEU A 111 10.76 13.88 -17.04
C LEU A 111 10.27 14.39 -18.40
N SER A 112 10.37 13.57 -19.45
CA SER A 112 9.72 13.93 -20.71
C SER A 112 8.24 14.20 -20.43
N PRO A 113 7.54 15.10 -21.15
CA PRO A 113 6.14 15.41 -20.84
C PRO A 113 5.24 14.16 -20.78
N GLU A 114 5.59 13.10 -21.52
CA GLU A 114 4.96 11.78 -21.46
C GLU A 114 5.28 11.02 -20.16
N LEU A 115 6.55 10.94 -19.76
CA LEU A 115 6.97 10.28 -18.51
C LEU A 115 6.50 11.04 -17.26
N ALA A 116 6.42 12.37 -17.34
CA ALA A 116 5.82 13.22 -16.30
C ALA A 116 4.34 12.92 -16.13
N LYS A 117 3.64 12.66 -17.25
CA LYS A 117 2.24 12.26 -17.23
C LYS A 117 2.08 10.83 -16.69
N GLU A 118 2.88 9.87 -17.15
CA GLU A 118 2.82 8.48 -16.66
C GLU A 118 3.04 8.40 -15.14
N GLU A 119 4.01 9.14 -14.61
CA GLU A 119 4.27 9.17 -13.16
C GLU A 119 3.15 9.89 -12.38
N ALA A 120 2.52 10.91 -12.97
CA ALA A 120 1.36 11.58 -12.37
C ALA A 120 0.10 10.68 -12.40
N ASP A 121 -0.15 9.99 -13.52
CA ASP A 121 -1.22 9.01 -13.67
C ASP A 121 -1.01 7.83 -12.70
N ARG A 122 0.24 7.40 -12.44
CA ARG A 122 0.58 6.40 -11.41
C ARG A 122 0.37 6.93 -9.99
N ALA A 123 0.83 8.13 -9.68
CA ALA A 123 0.67 8.75 -8.37
C ALA A 123 -0.80 9.03 -8.02
N ALA A 124 -1.66 9.21 -9.01
CA ALA A 124 -3.10 9.41 -8.85
C ALA A 124 -3.85 8.21 -8.23
N TYR A 125 -3.30 6.99 -8.29
CA TYR A 125 -3.87 5.84 -7.58
C TYR A 125 -3.63 5.89 -6.07
N SER A 126 -2.56 6.57 -5.63
CA SER A 126 -2.10 6.65 -4.23
C SER A 126 -1.78 8.10 -3.84
N PRO A 127 -2.75 9.04 -3.91
CA PRO A 127 -2.49 10.46 -3.68
C PRO A 127 -2.13 10.74 -2.21
N GLU A 128 -1.15 11.62 -1.99
CA GLU A 128 -0.80 12.14 -0.66
C GLU A 128 -1.89 13.09 -0.16
N VAL A 129 -2.58 12.70 0.92
CA VAL A 129 -3.74 13.42 1.49
C VAL A 129 -3.41 14.16 2.80
N ALA A 130 -2.33 13.78 3.47
CA ALA A 130 -1.66 14.56 4.52
C ALA A 130 -0.14 14.29 4.46
N PRO A 131 0.73 15.07 5.13
CA PRO A 131 2.17 14.95 4.98
C PRO A 131 2.73 13.55 5.30
N ASN A 132 3.24 12.86 4.28
CA ASN A 132 3.68 11.45 4.27
C ASN A 132 2.55 10.43 4.56
N LEU A 133 1.30 10.76 4.20
CA LEU A 133 0.13 9.89 4.35
C LEU A 133 -0.62 9.82 3.02
N GLU A 134 -0.48 8.69 2.34
CA GLU A 134 -1.00 8.41 1.01
C GLU A 134 -2.19 7.45 1.08
N LEU A 135 -3.14 7.54 0.14
CA LEU A 135 -4.29 6.61 0.12
C LEU A 135 -3.86 5.20 -0.33
N PRO A 136 -4.11 4.14 0.47
CA PRO A 136 -3.72 2.78 0.10
C PRO A 136 -4.50 2.24 -1.09
N GLN A 137 -3.79 1.68 -2.08
CA GLN A 137 -4.39 1.15 -3.31
C GLN A 137 -5.19 -0.14 -3.11
N GLU A 138 -5.02 -0.79 -1.96
CA GLU A 138 -5.69 -2.03 -1.58
C GLU A 138 -7.02 -1.79 -0.85
N LEU A 139 -7.35 -0.54 -0.52
CA LEU A 139 -8.56 -0.18 0.24
C LEU A 139 -9.60 0.52 -0.64
N SER A 140 -10.85 0.43 -0.21
CA SER A 140 -12.04 0.93 -0.92
C SER A 140 -12.62 2.19 -0.28
N VAL A 141 -12.77 2.22 1.04
CA VAL A 141 -13.19 3.41 1.79
C VAL A 141 -12.30 3.59 3.02
N VAL A 142 -11.72 4.77 3.13
CA VAL A 142 -10.91 5.21 4.29
C VAL A 142 -11.37 6.58 4.75
N VAL A 143 -11.16 6.90 6.03
CA VAL A 143 -11.51 8.20 6.60
C VAL A 143 -10.29 8.82 7.29
N MET A 144 -10.08 10.12 7.08
CA MET A 144 -9.09 10.91 7.80
C MET A 144 -9.58 11.19 9.21
N ASP A 145 -8.81 10.76 10.20
CA ASP A 145 -8.99 11.09 11.61
C ASP A 145 -7.74 11.83 12.14
N THR A 146 -7.78 12.25 13.41
CA THR A 146 -6.61 12.81 14.10
C THR A 146 -6.57 12.33 15.56
N PHE A 147 -5.89 11.21 15.80
CA PHE A 147 -5.69 10.66 17.13
C PHE A 147 -4.50 11.33 17.84
N GLU A 148 -4.71 11.85 19.06
CA GLU A 148 -3.70 12.53 19.88
C GLU A 148 -2.89 13.63 19.14
N GLY A 149 -3.49 14.27 18.13
CA GLY A 149 -2.85 15.30 17.31
C GLY A 149 -2.01 14.79 16.13
N THR A 150 -2.04 13.48 15.86
CA THR A 150 -1.43 12.85 14.68
C THR A 150 -2.52 12.57 13.64
N PRO A 151 -2.42 13.06 12.39
CA PRO A 151 -3.36 12.70 11.34
C PRO A 151 -3.13 11.25 10.89
N GLU A 152 -4.21 10.53 10.60
CA GLU A 152 -4.17 9.11 10.22
C GLU A 152 -5.36 8.73 9.34
N LEU A 153 -5.21 7.66 8.57
CA LEU A 153 -6.28 7.09 7.74
C LEU A 153 -6.83 5.82 8.39
N VAL A 154 -8.13 5.78 8.66
CA VAL A 154 -8.80 4.61 9.24
C VAL A 154 -9.59 3.91 8.14
N PRO A 155 -9.34 2.62 7.84
CA PRO A 155 -10.19 1.83 6.96
C PRO A 155 -11.61 1.73 7.54
N VAL A 156 -12.63 1.90 6.71
CA VAL A 156 -14.02 1.72 7.14
C VAL A 156 -14.59 0.52 6.37
N PRO A 157 -14.91 -0.61 7.03
CA PRO A 157 -15.53 -1.75 6.36
C PRO A 157 -17.00 -1.47 6.04
N GLN A 158 -17.54 -2.12 4.99
CA GLN A 158 -18.98 -2.16 4.79
C GLN A 158 -19.65 -3.09 5.80
N TYR A 159 -20.76 -2.65 6.38
CA TYR A 159 -21.67 -3.46 7.15
C TYR A 159 -22.52 -4.36 6.20
N ASN A 160 -22.99 -5.52 6.68
CA ASN A 160 -23.71 -6.56 5.92
C ASN A 160 -22.96 -7.27 4.76
N THR A 161 -21.67 -7.06 4.56
CA THR A 161 -20.93 -7.79 3.52
C THR A 161 -20.15 -9.00 4.08
N ASP A 162 -20.40 -10.18 3.52
CA ASP A 162 -19.53 -11.38 3.67
C ASP A 162 -18.37 -11.35 2.66
N LEU A 163 -18.29 -10.32 1.80
CA LEU A 163 -17.20 -10.18 0.84
C LEU A 163 -15.92 -9.76 1.58
N ASN A 164 -14.80 -10.32 1.14
CA ASN A 164 -13.48 -9.86 1.52
C ASN A 164 -13.39 -8.34 1.19
N PRO A 165 -12.82 -7.47 2.05
CA PRO A 165 -12.57 -6.06 1.68
C PRO A 165 -11.77 -5.89 0.39
N GLU A 166 -11.10 -6.95 -0.07
CA GLU A 166 -10.41 -7.06 -1.36
C GLU A 166 -11.33 -7.37 -2.56
N THR A 167 -12.66 -7.38 -2.40
CA THR A 167 -13.65 -7.67 -3.46
C THR A 167 -14.56 -6.49 -3.73
N ALA A 168 -15.09 -6.42 -4.96
CA ALA A 168 -15.77 -5.26 -5.54
C ALA A 168 -16.91 -4.65 -4.68
N HIS A 169 -17.12 -3.34 -4.88
CA HIS A 169 -18.17 -2.50 -4.30
C HIS A 169 -19.53 -3.23 -4.21
N ALA A 170 -19.92 -3.61 -2.99
CA ALA A 170 -21.11 -4.40 -2.76
C ALA A 170 -22.34 -3.50 -2.73
N VAL A 171 -23.32 -3.74 -3.61
CA VAL A 171 -24.57 -2.94 -3.66
C VAL A 171 -25.79 -3.79 -3.33
N LEU A 172 -26.33 -3.61 -2.12
CA LEU A 172 -27.63 -4.15 -1.71
C LEU A 172 -28.70 -3.07 -1.88
N LYS A 173 -29.31 -3.02 -3.07
CA LYS A 173 -30.29 -1.98 -3.42
C LYS A 173 -31.58 -2.10 -2.61
N GLN A 174 -31.99 -1.01 -1.97
CA GLN A 174 -33.31 -0.83 -1.38
C GLN A 174 -34.03 0.34 -2.04
N VAL A 175 -35.19 0.06 -2.65
CA VAL A 175 -36.09 1.11 -3.16
C VAL A 175 -36.80 1.77 -1.98
N ILE A 176 -36.78 3.10 -1.92
CA ILE A 176 -37.52 3.89 -0.93
C ILE A 176 -38.43 4.91 -1.60
N ASN A 177 -39.51 5.29 -0.90
CA ASN A 177 -40.40 6.36 -1.36
C ASN A 177 -39.82 7.71 -0.90
N PRO A 178 -39.32 8.57 -1.81
CA PRO A 178 -38.61 9.80 -1.45
C PRO A 178 -39.52 10.89 -0.84
N HIS A 179 -40.83 10.66 -0.78
CA HIS A 179 -41.79 11.54 -0.10
C HIS A 179 -42.28 11.00 1.26
N SER A 180 -41.99 9.73 1.59
CA SER A 180 -42.48 9.08 2.82
C SER A 180 -41.88 9.70 4.09
N SER A 181 -42.50 9.46 5.24
CA SER A 181 -41.86 9.74 6.53
C SER A 181 -40.69 8.77 6.74
N PRO A 182 -39.61 9.21 7.43
CA PRO A 182 -38.58 8.29 7.89
C PRO A 182 -39.16 7.07 8.61
N HIS A 183 -38.57 5.93 8.32
CA HIS A 183 -38.88 4.64 8.88
C HIS A 183 -37.70 3.69 8.67
N GLN A 184 -37.52 2.78 9.61
CA GLN A 184 -36.43 1.81 9.65
C GLN A 184 -36.29 1.05 8.32
N ILE A 185 -35.07 1.06 7.78
CA ILE A 185 -34.67 0.27 6.60
C ILE A 185 -33.57 -0.74 6.91
N LEU A 186 -32.76 -0.50 7.94
CA LEU A 186 -31.71 -1.43 8.38
C LEU A 186 -31.51 -1.38 9.90
N GLU A 187 -31.26 -2.54 10.50
CA GLU A 187 -30.78 -2.67 11.88
C GLU A 187 -29.35 -3.22 11.87
N LEU A 188 -28.41 -2.42 12.38
CA LEU A 188 -27.04 -2.83 12.61
C LEU A 188 -26.98 -3.57 13.95
N GLN A 189 -26.66 -4.86 13.94
CA GLN A 189 -26.72 -5.79 15.08
C GLN A 189 -25.53 -5.62 16.06
N ARG A 190 -25.11 -4.37 16.28
CA ARG A 190 -24.08 -3.94 17.23
C ARG A 190 -24.51 -2.59 17.84
N PRO A 191 -24.32 -2.37 19.15
CA PRO A 191 -24.66 -1.10 19.78
C PRO A 191 -23.69 0.05 19.45
N GLN A 192 -22.53 -0.27 18.88
CA GLN A 192 -21.45 0.67 18.54
C GLN A 192 -20.67 0.17 17.30
N ALA A 193 -20.13 1.09 16.51
CA ALA A 193 -19.20 0.79 15.40
C ALA A 193 -17.81 0.41 15.92
N ASP A 194 -17.10 -0.47 15.21
CA ASP A 194 -15.71 -0.79 15.53
C ASP A 194 -14.78 0.41 15.28
N VAL A 195 -15.08 1.19 14.22
CA VAL A 195 -14.40 2.45 13.88
C VAL A 195 -14.97 3.59 14.73
N GLN A 196 -14.11 4.31 15.44
CA GLN A 196 -14.47 5.45 16.28
C GLN A 196 -13.56 6.63 15.98
N LEU A 197 -14.14 7.72 15.46
CA LEU A 197 -13.43 8.89 15.00
C LEU A 197 -13.30 9.94 16.11
N HIS A 198 -12.17 10.62 16.15
CA HIS A 198 -11.79 11.55 17.20
C HIS A 198 -12.05 13.02 16.82
N VAL A 199 -12.21 13.31 15.53
CA VAL A 199 -12.57 14.63 14.97
C VAL A 199 -14.06 14.77 14.62
N PRO A 200 -14.66 15.96 14.73
CA PRO A 200 -16.06 16.20 14.36
C PRO A 200 -16.27 16.46 12.86
N ASP A 201 -15.22 16.71 12.10
CA ASP A 201 -15.25 17.02 10.66
C ASP A 201 -14.47 15.98 9.82
N PRO A 202 -14.81 14.68 9.92
CA PRO A 202 -14.08 13.60 9.24
C PRO A 202 -14.18 13.73 7.71
N VAL A 203 -13.08 13.47 7.02
CA VAL A 203 -13.00 13.48 5.55
C VAL A 203 -12.89 12.05 5.06
N PHE A 204 -13.88 11.59 4.29
CA PHE A 204 -13.86 10.25 3.70
C PHE A 204 -13.21 10.30 2.32
N PHE A 205 -12.51 9.23 1.98
CA PHE A 205 -11.99 8.97 0.64
C PHE A 205 -12.61 7.65 0.17
N VAL A 206 -13.45 7.74 -0.86
CA VAL A 206 -14.14 6.61 -1.48
C VAL A 206 -13.50 6.34 -2.82
N ARG A 207 -12.97 5.14 -3.00
CA ARG A 207 -12.39 4.71 -4.27
C ARG A 207 -13.50 4.46 -5.28
N VAL A 208 -13.33 4.99 -6.48
CA VAL A 208 -14.29 4.84 -7.58
C VAL A 208 -13.61 4.26 -8.82
N GLY A 209 -14.36 3.43 -9.55
CA GLY A 209 -13.84 2.65 -10.67
C GLY A 209 -13.03 1.41 -10.25
N ASN A 210 -12.87 0.48 -11.18
CA ASN A 210 -12.21 -0.81 -10.96
C ASN A 210 -10.84 -0.91 -11.66
N ASP A 211 -10.39 0.16 -12.31
CA ASP A 211 -9.18 0.12 -13.14
C ASP A 211 -7.91 0.04 -12.28
N LEU A 212 -7.04 -0.89 -12.60
CA LEU A 212 -5.66 -0.94 -12.13
C LEU A 212 -4.79 0.01 -12.98
N PRO A 213 -3.70 0.56 -12.43
CA PRO A 213 -2.59 0.96 -13.28
C PRO A 213 -2.08 -0.29 -14.00
N ASP A 214 -2.01 -0.25 -15.34
CA ASP A 214 -1.25 -1.26 -16.07
C ASP A 214 0.18 -1.25 -15.53
N THR A 215 0.62 -2.38 -14.96
CA THR A 215 1.94 -2.51 -14.31
C THR A 215 3.01 -2.73 -15.37
N GLY A 216 3.15 -1.71 -16.23
CA GLY A 216 4.09 -1.66 -17.34
C GLY A 216 5.52 -1.93 -16.87
N GLY A 217 6.04 -3.11 -17.19
CA GLY A 217 7.39 -3.55 -16.84
C GLY A 217 7.55 -5.05 -16.63
N GLY A 218 6.48 -5.75 -16.26
CA GLY A 218 6.45 -7.22 -16.21
C GLY A 218 6.08 -7.84 -17.56
N PHE A 219 6.70 -8.96 -17.93
CA PHE A 219 6.23 -9.80 -19.04
C PHE A 219 4.79 -10.25 -18.75
N THR A 220 3.81 -9.77 -19.51
CA THR A 220 2.43 -10.25 -19.45
C THR A 220 2.37 -11.65 -20.06
N VAL A 221 2.16 -12.65 -19.20
CA VAL A 221 1.86 -14.03 -19.63
C VAL A 221 0.36 -14.12 -19.95
N ASP A 222 0.01 -14.61 -21.14
CA ASP A 222 -1.39 -14.88 -21.51
C ASP A 222 -1.98 -16.02 -20.66
N THR A 223 -2.55 -15.67 -19.51
CA THR A 223 -3.16 -16.61 -18.55
C THR A 223 -4.54 -17.13 -18.97
N HIS A 224 -4.97 -16.88 -20.20
CA HIS A 224 -6.24 -17.37 -20.77
C HIS A 224 -7.47 -17.07 -19.89
N GLY A 225 -7.56 -15.83 -19.38
CA GLY A 225 -8.73 -15.34 -18.64
C GLY A 225 -8.62 -15.40 -17.11
N ALA A 226 -7.46 -15.78 -16.55
CA ALA A 226 -7.15 -15.48 -15.15
C ALA A 226 -6.44 -14.12 -15.05
N THR A 227 -7.22 -13.04 -15.15
CA THR A 227 -6.76 -11.66 -14.96
C THR A 227 -6.35 -11.39 -13.51
N GLY A 228 -5.63 -10.28 -13.28
CA GLY A 228 -5.09 -9.90 -11.97
C GLY A 228 -6.16 -9.74 -10.88
N ARG A 229 -5.69 -9.66 -9.63
CA ARG A 229 -6.50 -9.40 -8.43
C ARG A 229 -7.42 -8.19 -8.68
N GLU A 230 -8.73 -8.39 -8.55
CA GLU A 230 -9.70 -7.29 -8.70
C GLU A 230 -9.36 -6.20 -7.69
N THR A 231 -9.33 -4.95 -8.15
CA THR A 231 -9.10 -3.79 -7.30
C THR A 231 -10.39 -3.42 -6.57
N PRO A 232 -10.38 -3.22 -5.24
CA PRO A 232 -11.58 -2.84 -4.51
C PRO A 232 -12.05 -1.45 -4.94
N SER A 233 -13.27 -1.38 -5.48
CA SER A 233 -14.03 -0.13 -5.51
C SER A 233 -14.81 0.03 -4.21
N GLY A 234 -14.89 1.26 -3.71
CA GLY A 234 -15.73 1.67 -2.59
C GLY A 234 -17.02 2.35 -3.01
N GLY A 235 -17.25 2.60 -4.30
CA GLY A 235 -18.39 3.40 -4.74
C GLY A 235 -18.53 3.54 -6.25
N ASP A 236 -19.66 4.09 -6.68
CA ASP A 236 -19.88 4.58 -8.03
C ASP A 236 -19.72 6.11 -8.07
N ALA A 237 -19.13 6.65 -9.15
CA ALA A 237 -18.95 8.09 -9.35
C ALA A 237 -20.23 8.81 -9.85
N GLY A 238 -21.29 8.06 -10.17
CA GLY A 238 -22.63 8.57 -10.44
C GLY A 238 -23.57 8.54 -9.23
N SER A 239 -23.16 7.90 -8.12
CA SER A 239 -23.91 7.88 -6.86
C SER A 239 -23.62 9.12 -6.02
N ALA A 240 -24.58 9.55 -5.21
CA ALA A 240 -24.35 10.58 -4.19
C ALA A 240 -24.13 9.95 -2.81
N TYR A 241 -23.40 10.64 -1.92
CA TYR A 241 -23.08 10.11 -0.59
C TYR A 241 -23.57 11.03 0.52
N VAL A 242 -24.25 10.46 1.51
CA VAL A 242 -24.74 11.19 2.69
C VAL A 242 -24.30 10.49 3.97
N ILE A 243 -24.10 11.26 5.02
CA ILE A 243 -23.88 10.72 6.36
C ILE A 243 -25.21 10.80 7.11
N GLU A 244 -25.68 9.67 7.63
CA GLU A 244 -26.86 9.57 8.48
C GLU A 244 -26.45 9.31 9.93
N ARG A 245 -27.12 9.98 10.87
CA ARG A 245 -26.99 9.73 12.30
C ARG A 245 -27.89 8.56 12.69
N LEU A 246 -27.29 7.51 13.25
CA LEU A 246 -28.00 6.30 13.63
C LEU A 246 -28.69 6.45 14.99
N ASP A 247 -29.86 5.82 15.09
CA ASP A 247 -30.61 5.71 16.33
C ASP A 247 -30.02 4.57 17.17
N ALA A 248 -29.12 4.92 18.10
CA ALA A 248 -28.41 3.96 18.95
C ALA A 248 -29.30 3.38 20.06
N MET A 249 -29.53 2.07 19.99
CA MET A 249 -30.29 1.27 20.95
C MET A 249 -29.34 0.47 21.86
N GLN A 250 -29.89 -0.28 22.82
CA GLN A 250 -29.09 -1.04 23.80
C GLN A 250 -28.19 -2.13 23.17
N TYR A 251 -28.60 -2.69 22.03
CA TYR A 251 -27.92 -3.84 21.39
C TYR A 251 -27.69 -3.66 19.88
N SER A 252 -28.26 -2.62 19.29
CA SER A 252 -28.28 -2.37 17.85
C SER A 252 -28.29 -0.87 17.56
N ARG A 253 -28.10 -0.50 16.31
CA ARG A 253 -28.26 0.87 15.81
C ARG A 253 -29.20 0.85 14.61
N ILE A 254 -30.13 1.79 14.55
CA ILE A 254 -31.15 1.85 13.50
C ILE A 254 -30.74 2.87 12.44
N LEU A 255 -30.84 2.46 11.17
CA LEU A 255 -30.78 3.32 9.99
C LEU A 255 -32.21 3.47 9.45
N ASP A 256 -32.65 4.71 9.29
CA ASP A 256 -33.96 5.06 8.76
C ASP A 256 -33.86 5.43 7.27
N SER A 257 -35.00 5.44 6.58
CA SER A 257 -35.10 6.09 5.27
C SER A 257 -35.21 7.61 5.42
N PHE A 258 -34.70 8.34 4.43
CA PHE A 258 -34.82 9.79 4.35
C PHE A 258 -35.39 10.23 2.99
N LYS A 259 -35.73 11.51 2.88
CA LYS A 259 -36.29 12.07 1.65
C LYS A 259 -35.17 12.46 0.71
N ILE A 260 -34.89 11.61 -0.28
CA ILE A 260 -33.83 11.87 -1.27
C ILE A 260 -34.09 13.18 -2.03
N ASP A 261 -35.34 13.48 -2.38
CA ASP A 261 -35.74 14.76 -3.01
C ASP A 261 -35.48 16.01 -2.15
N TRP A 262 -35.14 15.85 -0.87
CA TRP A 262 -34.80 16.97 0.01
C TRP A 262 -33.29 17.22 0.08
N LEU A 263 -32.44 16.29 -0.39
CA LEU A 263 -31.01 16.53 -0.51
C LEU A 263 -30.73 17.69 -1.46
N ASN A 264 -29.77 18.55 -1.12
CA ASN A 264 -29.39 19.77 -1.83
C ASN A 264 -30.53 20.81 -1.98
N SER A 265 -31.72 20.57 -1.42
CA SER A 265 -32.88 21.48 -1.53
C SER A 265 -32.91 22.59 -0.47
N GLY A 266 -31.97 22.56 0.49
CA GLY A 266 -31.96 23.41 1.68
C GLY A 266 -33.05 23.09 2.71
N ARG A 267 -33.85 22.03 2.49
CA ARG A 267 -34.84 21.55 3.48
C ARG A 267 -34.13 20.76 4.57
N ARG A 268 -34.46 21.06 5.83
CA ARG A 268 -33.83 20.41 6.99
C ARG A 268 -34.30 18.96 7.14
N GLN A 269 -33.33 18.05 7.21
CA GLN A 269 -33.47 16.70 7.76
C GLN A 269 -32.48 16.61 8.93
N PRO A 270 -32.92 16.40 10.19
CA PRO A 270 -32.07 16.58 11.37
C PRO A 270 -30.91 15.58 11.43
N ASP A 271 -31.18 14.34 11.06
CA ASP A 271 -30.25 13.21 11.18
C ASP A 271 -29.41 12.99 9.92
N ILE A 272 -29.68 13.76 8.85
CA ILE A 272 -28.90 13.73 7.61
C ILE A 272 -27.86 14.86 7.59
N ILE A 273 -26.66 14.50 7.15
CA ILE A 273 -25.53 15.37 6.88
C ILE A 273 -25.14 15.14 5.41
N GLU A 274 -25.49 16.09 4.56
CA GLU A 274 -25.03 16.10 3.16
C GLU A 274 -23.50 16.20 3.12
N THR A 275 -22.87 15.56 2.14
CA THR A 275 -21.43 15.70 1.90
C THR A 275 -21.16 16.63 0.71
N ARG A 276 -19.98 17.26 0.70
CA ARG A 276 -19.40 17.91 -0.48
C ARG A 276 -18.40 16.94 -1.09
N GLU A 277 -18.63 16.62 -2.35
CA GLU A 277 -17.83 15.72 -3.16
C GLU A 277 -16.77 16.50 -3.95
N GLN A 278 -15.59 15.89 -4.10
CA GLN A 278 -14.48 16.42 -4.90
C GLN A 278 -13.68 15.26 -5.48
N ASP A 279 -13.53 15.20 -6.80
CA ASP A 279 -12.57 14.31 -7.45
C ASP A 279 -11.13 14.62 -7.01
N LEU A 280 -10.38 13.58 -6.63
CA LEU A 280 -8.93 13.66 -6.54
C LEU A 280 -8.28 13.46 -7.93
N PRO A 281 -6.99 13.84 -8.11
CA PRO A 281 -6.27 13.62 -9.36
C PRO A 281 -6.43 12.19 -9.89
N GLY A 282 -6.52 12.04 -11.22
CA GLY A 282 -6.80 10.77 -11.92
C GLY A 282 -8.23 10.25 -11.83
N GLY A 283 -9.07 10.76 -10.93
CA GLY A 283 -10.48 10.35 -10.83
C GLY A 283 -10.68 8.94 -10.24
N HIS A 284 -9.69 8.39 -9.54
CA HIS A 284 -9.78 7.10 -8.86
C HIS A 284 -10.38 7.20 -7.45
N TRP A 285 -10.50 8.41 -6.90
CA TRP A 285 -10.93 8.65 -5.52
C TRP A 285 -11.83 9.90 -5.44
N LEU A 286 -12.97 9.74 -4.78
CA LEU A 286 -13.82 10.84 -4.33
C LEU A 286 -13.43 11.24 -2.91
N LYS A 287 -13.18 12.52 -2.68
CA LYS A 287 -13.08 13.12 -1.36
C LYS A 287 -14.46 13.64 -0.93
N LEU A 288 -15.00 13.09 0.15
CA LEU A 288 -16.27 13.50 0.73
C LEU A 288 -16.01 14.26 2.03
N THR A 289 -16.50 15.51 2.11
CA THR A 289 -16.38 16.35 3.31
C THR A 289 -17.77 16.71 3.84
N PRO A 290 -18.11 16.47 5.11
CA PRO A 290 -19.44 16.78 5.64
C PRO A 290 -19.75 18.28 5.53
N THR A 291 -21.01 18.60 5.24
CA THR A 291 -21.45 20.00 5.08
C THR A 291 -21.39 20.81 6.37
N ARG A 292 -21.51 20.13 7.51
CA ARG A 292 -21.44 20.63 8.89
C ARG A 292 -20.68 19.64 9.79
N PRO A 293 -20.05 20.08 10.90
CA PRO A 293 -19.49 19.15 11.89
C PRO A 293 -20.54 18.18 12.44
N LEU A 294 -20.07 16.99 12.80
CA LEU A 294 -20.80 15.93 13.48
C LEU A 294 -20.71 16.12 15.00
N ASP A 295 -21.81 15.85 15.69
CA ASP A 295 -21.83 15.74 17.15
C ASP A 295 -21.35 14.35 17.59
N PHE A 296 -21.14 14.13 18.88
CA PHE A 296 -20.91 12.76 19.37
C PHE A 296 -22.11 11.86 19.09
N GLY A 297 -21.85 10.65 18.59
CA GLY A 297 -22.89 9.71 18.19
C GLY A 297 -22.39 8.63 17.26
N GLU A 298 -23.34 7.80 16.81
CA GLU A 298 -23.13 6.74 15.84
C GLU A 298 -23.70 7.17 14.49
N TYR A 299 -23.01 6.81 13.42
CA TYR A 299 -23.26 7.30 12.07
C TYR A 299 -23.04 6.20 11.03
N ALA A 300 -23.60 6.40 9.85
CA ALA A 300 -23.29 5.63 8.66
C ALA A 300 -23.08 6.55 7.45
N LEU A 301 -22.07 6.27 6.64
CA LEU A 301 -22.01 6.78 5.27
C LEU A 301 -22.91 5.88 4.40
N VAL A 302 -23.85 6.49 3.70
CA VAL A 302 -24.87 5.83 2.87
C VAL A 302 -24.69 6.28 1.42
N GLU A 303 -24.59 5.32 0.52
CA GLU A 303 -24.61 5.56 -0.92
C GLU A 303 -26.07 5.66 -1.42
N VAL A 304 -26.36 6.78 -2.07
CA VAL A 304 -27.61 7.07 -2.79
C VAL A 304 -27.40 6.74 -4.25
N VAL A 305 -27.76 5.50 -4.62
CA VAL A 305 -27.59 4.92 -5.96
C VAL A 305 -28.47 5.63 -7.00
N SER A 306 -29.64 6.15 -6.59
CA SER A 306 -30.47 7.03 -7.43
C SER A 306 -31.46 7.82 -6.58
N GLY A 307 -32.28 8.68 -7.21
CA GLY A 307 -33.34 9.47 -6.55
C GLY A 307 -34.40 8.67 -5.76
N HIS A 308 -34.38 7.33 -5.80
CA HIS A 308 -35.29 6.44 -5.09
C HIS A 308 -34.65 5.11 -4.65
N GLU A 309 -33.31 4.95 -4.79
CA GLU A 309 -32.59 3.73 -4.41
C GLU A 309 -31.40 4.07 -3.50
N LEU A 310 -31.29 3.35 -2.39
CA LEU A 310 -30.15 3.38 -1.47
C LEU A 310 -29.38 2.06 -1.52
N ASN A 311 -28.10 2.09 -1.19
CA ASN A 311 -27.31 0.90 -0.87
C ASN A 311 -27.39 0.62 0.64
N LEU A 312 -27.79 -0.59 1.03
CA LEU A 312 -27.82 -1.03 2.43
C LEU A 312 -26.50 -1.60 2.96
N ASN A 313 -25.47 -1.71 2.11
CA ASN A 313 -24.10 -2.01 2.54
C ASN A 313 -23.40 -0.71 2.92
N VAL A 314 -23.78 -0.18 4.07
CA VAL A 314 -23.32 1.12 4.58
C VAL A 314 -21.97 1.01 5.29
N TRP A 315 -21.25 2.12 5.41
CA TRP A 315 -20.00 2.20 6.20
C TRP A 315 -20.30 2.82 7.56
N ASP A 316 -20.29 2.01 8.63
CA ASP A 316 -20.66 2.45 9.98
C ASP A 316 -19.46 2.94 10.80
N PHE A 317 -19.63 4.07 11.50
CA PHE A 317 -18.60 4.69 12.34
C PHE A 317 -19.21 5.46 13.51
N GLY A 318 -18.48 5.58 14.61
CA GLY A 318 -18.82 6.50 15.69
C GLY A 318 -17.99 7.78 15.64
N VAL A 319 -18.47 8.83 16.30
CA VAL A 319 -17.69 10.04 16.60
C VAL A 319 -17.64 10.19 18.11
N HIS A 320 -16.45 10.06 18.69
CA HIS A 320 -16.23 10.14 20.13
C HIS A 320 -14.77 10.50 20.45
N SER A 321 -14.48 11.76 20.77
CA SER A 321 -13.12 12.30 20.94
C SER A 321 -12.28 11.65 22.04
N GLY A 322 -12.91 10.91 22.96
CA GLY A 322 -12.24 10.15 24.02
C GLY A 322 -12.33 8.63 23.80
N ALA A 323 -12.51 8.17 22.57
CA ALA A 323 -12.50 6.75 22.24
C ALA A 323 -11.07 6.18 22.36
N LYS A 324 -10.95 4.88 22.11
CA LYS A 324 -9.64 4.25 21.93
C LYS A 324 -9.23 4.40 20.47
N GLU A 325 -7.93 4.42 20.28
CA GLU A 325 -7.28 4.32 18.98
C GLU A 325 -7.86 3.20 18.10
N ASN A 326 -8.01 3.48 16.80
CA ASN A 326 -8.50 2.53 15.82
C ASN A 326 -7.41 1.50 15.49
N VAL A 327 -7.74 0.20 15.57
CA VAL A 327 -6.75 -0.89 15.46
C VAL A 327 -6.06 -0.93 14.09
N GLU A 328 -6.76 -0.53 13.04
CA GLU A 328 -6.29 -0.53 11.65
C GLU A 328 -5.83 0.86 11.17
N ALA A 329 -5.61 1.82 12.08
CA ALA A 329 -5.16 3.16 11.73
C ALA A 329 -3.81 3.19 11.00
N ILE A 330 -3.79 3.79 9.82
CA ILE A 330 -2.62 3.96 8.96
C ILE A 330 -2.02 5.33 9.25
N ARG A 331 -0.79 5.31 9.77
CA ARG A 331 -0.08 6.49 10.28
C ARG A 331 0.93 7.00 9.25
N PRO A 332 1.27 8.31 9.26
CA PRO A 332 2.21 8.89 8.31
C PRO A 332 3.57 8.19 8.32
N GLU A 333 4.06 7.80 7.15
CA GLU A 333 5.34 7.12 7.04
C GLU A 333 6.49 8.09 7.33
N THR A 334 7.31 7.77 8.33
CA THR A 334 8.55 8.53 8.55
C THR A 334 9.56 8.16 7.45
N ARG A 335 9.60 8.95 6.38
CA ARG A 335 10.60 8.83 5.29
C ARG A 335 12.01 8.85 5.87
N ARG A 336 12.60 7.66 6.09
CA ARG A 336 13.98 7.53 6.57
C ARG A 336 14.91 8.08 5.49
N PRO A 337 15.85 8.99 5.80
CA PRO A 337 16.84 9.42 4.83
C PRO A 337 17.65 8.20 4.38
N ALA A 338 17.74 8.01 3.07
CA ALA A 338 18.46 6.90 2.46
C ALA A 338 19.93 6.92 2.88
N THR A 339 20.25 6.17 3.94
CA THR A 339 21.58 6.15 4.53
C THR A 339 22.47 5.23 3.70
N LEU A 340 22.93 5.76 2.56
CA LEU A 340 23.92 5.14 1.69
C LEU A 340 25.23 4.98 2.47
N THR A 341 25.33 3.90 3.24
CA THR A 341 26.49 3.58 4.04
C THR A 341 27.61 3.15 3.09
N ARG A 342 28.45 4.12 2.72
CA ARG A 342 29.63 3.89 1.88
C ARG A 342 30.51 2.85 2.55
N ARG A 343 30.47 1.60 2.06
CA ARG A 343 31.37 0.53 2.49
C ARG A 343 32.79 1.03 2.26
N LYS A 344 33.60 1.11 3.31
CA LYS A 344 35.01 1.47 3.16
C LYS A 344 35.73 0.35 2.36
N PRO A 345 36.69 0.73 1.50
CA PRO A 345 37.43 -0.22 0.66
C PRO A 345 38.32 -1.15 1.49
#